data_AF-A0A833S9F9-F1
#
_entry.id   AF-A0A833S9F9-F1
#
_cell.length_a   1.000
_cell.length_b   1.000
_cell.length_c   1.000
_cell.angle_alpha   90.00
_cell.angle_beta   90.00
_cell.angle_gamma   90.00
#
_symmetry.space_group_name_H-M   'P 1'
#
loop_
_entity.id
_entity.type
_entity.pdbx_description
1 polymer ?
#
loop_
_entity_poly.entity_id
_entity_poly.type
_entity_poly.pdbx_seq_one_letter_code
_entity_poly.pdbx_strand_id
1 'polypeptide(L)'
;MEDKVADARASGDGDDAVETVASSLPPSGASVSDASVPSLLDSRTLPHVADGNDAAPRYLPQEDGSTPSSLTFNEAFAQLRKTSSYVAPPPQEDKPPARDAAATIYVNRRQKGNPMLKSVRNVGLEFRDGLIPDYVMGESSCCVLFLSVRYHLLHNSYLDERVQSVRKDDPTHYKTKLVLCFVDVDDNEVALREVNRVALLSGFTLVLAWSWLEAARYLETFKAYENKSATIIKEKVEAEFLPKANDVLTSIRSVNKTDVVTLLSTFGTVKGLMNASMEELSLCPGVGAKKVRQLLETFQEPFTKQLT
;
A
#
# COMPACT_ATOMS: atom_id res chain seq x y z
N MET A 1 -58.56 24.82 -42.38
CA MET A 1 -59.71 24.48 -41.52
C MET A 1 -59.13 24.01 -40.19
N GLU A 2 -58.61 24.96 -39.39
CA GLU A 2 -59.37 25.83 -38.46
C GLU A 2 -59.83 25.02 -37.25
N ASP A 3 -59.18 25.21 -36.10
CA ASP A 3 -59.54 26.13 -34.99
C ASP A 3 -60.25 25.30 -33.89
N LYS A 4 -60.19 25.51 -32.57
CA LYS A 4 -59.75 26.58 -31.66
C LYS A 4 -59.75 25.96 -30.22
N VAL A 5 -58.77 26.21 -29.34
CA VAL A 5 -58.63 27.30 -28.33
C VAL A 5 -59.48 27.17 -27.05
N ALA A 6 -58.81 27.20 -25.90
CA ALA A 6 -59.02 28.03 -24.68
C ALA A 6 -58.27 27.33 -23.52
N ASP A 7 -57.18 27.80 -22.91
CA ASP A 7 -56.76 29.10 -22.34
C ASP A 7 -57.60 29.58 -21.14
N ALA A 8 -56.93 29.69 -19.98
CA ALA A 8 -57.31 30.54 -18.85
C ALA A 8 -56.13 30.64 -17.85
N ARG A 9 -55.35 31.71 -17.97
CA ARG A 9 -54.54 32.35 -16.92
C ARG A 9 -55.40 33.31 -16.10
N ALA A 10 -55.11 33.45 -14.81
CA ALA A 10 -55.07 34.71 -14.00
C ALA A 10 -55.03 34.30 -12.50
N SER A 11 -54.00 34.55 -11.69
CA SER A 11 -53.27 35.76 -11.26
C SER A 11 -53.90 36.53 -10.08
N GLY A 12 -53.07 36.72 -9.05
CA GLY A 12 -53.12 37.78 -8.01
C GLY A 12 -53.52 37.28 -6.61
N ASP A 13 -53.06 37.85 -5.49
CA ASP A 13 -51.95 38.75 -5.14
C ASP A 13 -52.05 39.00 -3.60
N GLY A 14 -50.97 39.42 -2.95
CA GLY A 14 -50.94 40.09 -1.62
C GLY A 14 -50.85 39.18 -0.37
N ASP A 15 -49.76 39.22 0.41
CA ASP A 15 -49.44 40.17 1.51
C ASP A 15 -49.92 39.60 2.87
N ASP A 16 -49.24 39.63 4.03
CA ASP A 16 -47.99 40.21 4.54
C ASP A 16 -47.79 39.62 5.98
N ALA A 17 -46.72 40.00 6.68
CA ALA A 17 -46.47 39.88 8.15
C ALA A 17 -45.45 38.83 8.67
N VAL A 18 -44.18 39.23 8.62
CA VAL A 18 -43.26 39.48 9.76
C VAL A 18 -43.42 38.65 11.05
N GLU A 19 -42.38 37.85 11.39
CA GLU A 19 -41.91 37.77 12.80
C GLU A 19 -40.39 37.51 12.87
N THR A 20 -39.68 38.55 13.32
CA THR A 20 -38.27 38.56 13.72
C THR A 20 -38.11 38.01 15.13
N VAL A 21 -37.15 37.10 15.36
CA VAL A 21 -36.54 36.92 16.68
C VAL A 21 -35.03 36.87 16.53
N ALA A 22 -34.40 37.95 16.99
CA ALA A 22 -32.97 38.07 17.26
C ALA A 22 -32.70 37.88 18.76
N SER A 23 -31.40 37.81 19.09
CA SER A 23 -30.78 37.77 20.42
C SER A 23 -30.61 36.36 21.01
N SER A 24 -29.50 36.00 21.66
CA SER A 24 -28.42 36.79 22.24
C SER A 24 -27.23 35.89 22.59
N LEU A 25 -26.01 36.38 22.31
CA LEU A 25 -24.79 36.06 23.07
C LEU A 25 -24.81 36.82 24.41
N PRO A 26 -24.17 36.29 25.45
CA PRO A 26 -23.30 37.12 26.30
C PRO A 26 -22.02 36.34 26.76
N PRO A 27 -21.05 36.93 27.50
CA PRO A 27 -19.73 37.20 26.91
C PRO A 27 -18.51 36.70 27.74
N SER A 28 -17.33 36.83 27.11
CA SER A 28 -16.01 37.21 27.65
C SER A 28 -15.48 36.60 28.96
N GLY A 29 -14.32 35.92 28.83
CA GLY A 29 -13.17 36.18 29.70
C GLY A 29 -12.49 34.93 30.29
N ALA A 30 -11.30 34.61 29.79
CA ALA A 30 -10.09 34.31 30.58
C ALA A 30 -9.07 33.54 29.73
N SER A 31 -7.92 34.18 29.54
CA SER A 31 -6.65 33.60 29.09
C SER A 31 -6.22 32.43 29.98
N VAL A 32 -5.91 31.27 29.39
CA VAL A 32 -4.97 30.33 30.01
C VAL A 32 -4.07 29.72 28.93
N SER A 33 -2.79 29.86 29.20
CA SER A 33 -1.61 29.46 28.47
C SER A 33 -1.51 27.96 28.16
N ASP A 34 -0.85 27.72 27.03
CA ASP A 34 -0.13 26.52 26.63
C ASP A 34 0.39 25.68 27.81
N ALA A 35 -0.08 24.43 27.90
CA ALA A 35 0.42 23.43 28.84
C ALA A 35 0.91 22.22 28.04
N SER A 36 2.06 22.40 27.41
CA SER A 36 2.95 21.34 26.97
C SER A 36 3.29 20.43 28.16
N VAL A 37 2.90 19.16 28.08
CA VAL A 37 3.28 18.11 29.03
C VAL A 37 4.81 17.91 28.95
N PRO A 38 5.59 18.01 30.04
CA PRO A 38 7.03 17.85 29.96
C PRO A 38 7.41 16.38 29.79
N SER A 39 8.25 16.12 28.78
CA SER A 39 8.92 14.84 28.53
C SER A 39 9.80 14.47 29.73
N LEU A 40 9.67 13.23 30.23
CA LEU A 40 10.37 12.69 31.41
C LEU A 40 11.88 12.44 31.21
N LEU A 41 12.51 13.07 30.21
CA LEU A 41 13.89 12.84 29.80
C LEU A 41 14.63 14.17 29.52
N ASP A 42 14.42 15.20 30.35
CA ASP A 42 15.23 16.42 30.28
C ASP A 42 16.49 16.29 31.15
N SER A 43 17.62 16.01 30.52
CA SER A 43 18.92 15.75 31.19
C SER A 43 19.64 17.03 31.66
N ARG A 44 18.93 18.14 31.88
CA ARG A 44 19.54 19.46 32.15
C ARG A 44 19.37 19.99 33.58
N THR A 45 18.83 19.20 34.50
CA THR A 45 18.58 19.61 35.91
C THR A 45 19.21 18.67 36.93
N LEU A 46 20.52 18.44 36.86
CA LEU A 46 21.28 17.88 37.99
C LEU A 46 22.28 18.89 38.54
N PRO A 47 22.39 19.02 39.88
CA PRO A 47 23.31 19.96 40.50
C PRO A 47 24.77 19.49 40.40
N HIS A 48 25.67 20.44 40.18
CA HIS A 48 27.12 20.24 40.12
C HIS A 48 27.70 20.05 41.53
N VAL A 49 28.26 18.87 41.82
CA VAL A 49 29.08 18.63 43.03
C VAL A 49 30.51 18.39 42.59
N ALA A 50 31.42 19.22 43.09
CA ALA A 50 32.84 19.19 42.80
C ALA A 50 33.60 18.17 43.67
N ASP A 51 34.50 17.45 43.00
CA ASP A 51 35.78 16.83 43.38
C ASP A 51 35.99 16.07 44.71
N GLY A 52 36.57 14.86 44.57
CA GLY A 52 37.53 14.33 45.55
C GLY A 52 37.52 12.81 45.79
N ASN A 53 37.94 11.99 44.82
CA ASN A 53 38.88 10.86 45.01
C ASN A 53 38.96 9.98 43.75
N ASP A 54 40.19 9.67 43.36
CA ASP A 54 40.56 8.87 42.19
C ASP A 54 40.34 7.38 42.44
N ALA A 55 39.08 6.92 42.32
CA ALA A 55 38.71 5.51 42.37
C ALA A 55 37.71 5.20 41.25
N ALA A 56 38.07 4.21 40.41
CA ALA A 56 37.27 3.77 39.27
C ALA A 56 35.81 3.45 39.67
N PRO A 57 34.81 3.75 38.81
CA PRO A 57 33.41 3.54 39.12
C PRO A 57 33.09 2.06 39.36
N ARG A 58 32.41 1.81 40.48
CA ARG A 58 31.99 0.53 41.09
C ARG A 58 31.14 -0.42 40.21
N TYR A 59 31.03 -0.20 38.91
CA TYR A 59 30.21 -0.98 37.98
C TYR A 59 30.99 -2.00 37.13
N LEU A 60 32.32 -2.08 37.30
CA LEU A 60 33.11 -3.15 36.70
C LEU A 60 33.42 -4.22 37.75
N PRO A 61 33.09 -5.50 37.51
CA PRO A 61 33.51 -6.59 38.39
C PRO A 61 35.05 -6.68 38.43
N GLN A 62 35.60 -6.76 39.63
CA GLN A 62 37.01 -6.98 39.90
C GLN A 62 37.29 -8.48 39.69
N GLU A 63 38.23 -8.82 38.79
CA GLU A 63 38.56 -10.21 38.46
C GLU A 63 39.39 -10.86 39.57
N ASP A 64 38.71 -11.61 40.45
CA ASP A 64 39.35 -12.59 41.32
C ASP A 64 38.67 -13.96 41.15
N GLY A 65 39.42 -14.91 40.59
CA GLY A 65 39.34 -16.34 40.89
C GLY A 65 38.06 -17.13 40.55
N SER A 66 38.14 -17.92 39.47
CA SER A 66 37.43 -19.20 39.24
C SER A 66 35.89 -19.20 39.10
N THR A 67 35.37 -19.31 37.86
CA THR A 67 34.28 -20.22 37.39
C THR A 67 33.72 -19.80 36.00
N PRO A 68 33.09 -20.69 35.21
CA PRO A 68 33.02 -20.57 33.75
C PRO A 68 31.75 -19.87 33.21
N SER A 69 31.98 -19.12 32.12
CA SER A 69 31.11 -18.90 30.95
C SER A 69 29.62 -18.54 31.13
N SER A 70 29.31 -17.26 30.87
CA SER A 70 28.16 -16.73 30.11
C SER A 70 26.85 -17.53 30.15
N LEU A 71 25.91 -17.12 31.01
CA LEU A 71 24.50 -17.53 30.94
C LEU A 71 23.90 -17.17 29.58
N THR A 72 23.10 -18.06 29.01
CA THR A 72 22.36 -17.77 27.78
C THR A 72 21.22 -16.76 28.06
N PHE A 73 20.79 -16.02 27.04
CA PHE A 73 19.76 -14.98 27.18
C PHE A 73 18.47 -15.48 27.87
N ASN A 74 18.09 -16.75 27.61
CA ASN A 74 16.93 -17.38 28.26
C ASN A 74 17.14 -17.68 29.74
N GLU A 75 18.36 -18.02 30.16
CA GLU A 75 18.69 -18.30 31.56
C GLU A 75 18.75 -17.01 32.38
N ALA A 76 19.31 -15.93 31.80
CA ALA A 76 19.30 -14.61 32.40
C ALA A 76 17.86 -14.09 32.61
N PHE A 77 16.97 -14.27 31.63
CA PHE A 77 15.55 -13.93 31.75
C PHE A 77 14.82 -14.78 32.79
N ALA A 78 15.17 -16.06 32.92
CA ALA A 78 14.58 -16.93 33.94
C ALA A 78 15.00 -16.55 35.37
N GLN A 79 16.22 -16.03 35.54
CA GLN A 79 16.68 -15.52 36.83
C GLN A 79 16.03 -14.18 37.20
N LEU A 80 15.82 -13.29 36.22
CA LEU A 80 15.05 -12.05 36.41
C LEU A 80 13.64 -12.31 36.94
N ARG A 81 12.94 -13.36 36.48
CA ARG A 81 11.62 -13.73 37.02
C ARG A 81 11.62 -14.16 38.49
N LYS A 82 12.79 -14.47 39.06
CA LYS A 82 12.96 -14.92 40.45
C LYS A 82 13.36 -13.79 41.39
N THR A 83 13.66 -12.58 40.89
CA THR A 83 14.02 -11.44 41.76
C THR A 83 12.76 -10.83 42.37
N SER A 84 12.88 -10.32 43.61
CA SER A 84 11.75 -9.70 44.32
C SER A 84 11.20 -8.43 43.67
N SER A 85 11.92 -7.90 42.67
CA SER A 85 11.54 -6.75 41.85
C SER A 85 10.74 -7.11 40.59
N TYR A 86 10.60 -8.40 40.26
CA TYR A 86 9.85 -8.82 39.08
C TYR A 86 8.35 -8.79 39.35
N VAL A 87 7.67 -7.85 38.69
CA VAL A 87 6.23 -7.84 38.56
C VAL A 87 5.88 -8.54 37.26
N ALA A 88 5.19 -9.67 37.33
CA ALA A 88 4.69 -10.34 36.14
C ALA A 88 3.78 -9.38 35.36
N PRO A 89 3.92 -9.26 34.03
CA PRO A 89 2.94 -8.54 33.23
C PRO A 89 1.55 -9.12 33.53
N PRO A 90 0.49 -8.29 33.59
CA PRO A 90 -0.87 -8.81 33.69
C PRO A 90 -1.09 -9.82 32.55
N PRO A 91 -1.88 -10.89 32.76
CA PRO A 91 -2.19 -11.84 31.70
C PRO A 91 -2.71 -11.05 30.50
N GLN A 92 -1.89 -10.92 29.46
CA GLN A 92 -2.40 -10.52 28.16
C GLN A 92 -3.27 -11.70 27.75
N GLU A 93 -4.60 -11.53 27.83
CA GLU A 93 -5.49 -12.34 27.03
C GLU A 93 -4.89 -12.35 25.62
N ASP A 94 -4.52 -13.54 25.13
CA ASP A 94 -4.20 -13.77 23.72
C ASP A 94 -5.47 -13.46 22.93
N LYS A 95 -5.78 -12.17 22.79
CA LYS A 95 -6.79 -11.71 21.87
C LYS A 95 -6.17 -12.03 20.52
N PRO A 96 -6.75 -12.98 19.74
CA PRO A 96 -6.26 -13.25 18.40
C PRO A 96 -6.16 -11.89 17.68
N PRO A 97 -5.13 -11.69 16.83
CA PRO A 97 -5.01 -10.44 16.08
C PRO A 97 -6.39 -10.15 15.51
N ALA A 98 -6.94 -8.98 15.83
CA ALA A 98 -8.31 -8.64 15.51
C ALA A 98 -8.49 -8.91 14.01
N ARG A 99 -9.09 -10.06 13.69
CA ARG A 99 -9.50 -10.35 12.33
C ARG A 99 -10.53 -9.29 12.08
N ASP A 100 -10.31 -8.43 11.10
CA ASP A 100 -11.39 -7.59 10.60
C ASP A 100 -12.53 -8.55 10.28
N ALA A 101 -13.54 -8.63 11.14
CA ALA A 101 -14.68 -9.52 10.95
C ALA A 101 -15.44 -9.17 9.66
N ALA A 102 -15.13 -8.01 9.08
CA ALA A 102 -15.56 -7.56 7.77
C ALA A 102 -14.87 -8.27 6.58
N ALA A 103 -13.73 -8.93 6.78
CA ALA A 103 -12.96 -9.56 5.71
C ALA A 103 -13.29 -11.05 5.55
N THR A 104 -14.54 -11.35 5.18
CA THR A 104 -15.02 -12.73 4.92
C THR A 104 -15.10 -13.03 3.42
N ILE A 105 -14.63 -14.21 3.01
CA ILE A 105 -14.79 -14.77 1.66
C ILE A 105 -15.93 -15.79 1.71
N TYR A 106 -16.88 -15.67 0.78
CA TYR A 106 -17.95 -16.63 0.62
C TYR A 106 -17.47 -17.79 -0.25
N VAL A 107 -17.56 -19.00 0.29
CA VAL A 107 -17.05 -20.22 -0.33
C VAL A 107 -18.20 -21.10 -0.75
N ASN A 108 -18.16 -21.58 -1.99
CA ASN A 108 -19.10 -22.58 -2.46
C ASN A 108 -18.88 -23.90 -1.71
N ARG A 109 -19.96 -24.57 -1.27
CA ARG A 109 -19.84 -25.88 -0.60
C ARG A 109 -19.08 -26.93 -1.41
N ARG A 110 -19.08 -26.82 -2.75
CA ARG A 110 -18.27 -27.68 -3.64
C ARG A 110 -16.78 -27.63 -3.32
N GLN A 111 -16.30 -26.53 -2.73
CA GLN A 111 -14.90 -26.31 -2.38
C GLN A 111 -14.55 -26.74 -0.95
N LYS A 112 -15.47 -27.30 -0.17
CA LYS A 112 -15.23 -27.68 1.24
C LYS A 112 -14.04 -28.63 1.43
N GLY A 113 -13.75 -29.49 0.44
CA GLY A 113 -12.62 -30.42 0.46
C GLY A 113 -11.29 -29.86 -0.07
N ASN A 114 -11.26 -28.62 -0.57
CA ASN A 114 -10.08 -28.08 -1.23
C ASN A 114 -8.94 -27.81 -0.21
N PRO A 115 -7.75 -28.40 -0.38
CA PRO A 115 -6.61 -28.20 0.52
C PRO A 115 -6.18 -26.74 0.66
N MET A 116 -6.41 -25.92 -0.37
CA MET A 116 -6.09 -24.49 -0.37
C MET A 116 -6.74 -23.76 0.81
N LEU A 117 -7.97 -24.14 1.20
CA LEU A 117 -8.70 -23.50 2.30
C LEU A 117 -7.96 -23.58 3.65
N LYS A 118 -7.14 -24.63 3.86
CA LYS A 118 -6.32 -24.78 5.08
C LYS A 118 -5.17 -23.76 5.14
N SER A 119 -4.78 -23.22 3.99
CA SER A 119 -3.69 -22.26 3.86
C SER A 119 -4.15 -20.81 4.02
N VAL A 120 -5.47 -20.56 4.00
CA VAL A 120 -6.07 -19.25 4.24
C VAL A 120 -6.07 -18.95 5.74
N ARG A 121 -5.46 -17.84 6.15
CA ARG A 121 -5.28 -17.47 7.57
C ARG A 121 -5.72 -16.05 7.89
N ASN A 122 -5.66 -15.14 6.92
CA ASN A 122 -5.85 -13.71 7.14
C ASN A 122 -7.31 -13.24 6.95
N VAL A 123 -8.17 -14.09 6.39
CA VAL A 123 -9.57 -13.77 6.07
C VAL A 123 -10.51 -14.85 6.61
N GLY A 124 -11.73 -14.47 6.95
CA GLY A 124 -12.79 -15.40 7.32
C GLY A 124 -13.28 -16.20 6.12
N LEU A 125 -13.70 -17.45 6.34
CA LEU A 125 -14.32 -18.29 5.32
C LEU A 125 -15.74 -18.64 5.76
N GLU A 126 -16.73 -18.30 4.95
CA GLU A 126 -18.14 -18.64 5.20
C GLU A 126 -18.68 -19.46 4.03
N PHE A 127 -19.18 -20.66 4.32
CA PHE A 127 -19.77 -21.50 3.29
C PHE A 127 -21.20 -21.07 3.00
N ARG A 128 -21.52 -20.82 1.73
CA ARG A 128 -22.86 -20.46 1.26
C ARG A 128 -23.37 -21.42 0.20
N ASP A 129 -24.67 -21.63 0.22
CA ASP A 129 -25.42 -22.37 -0.79
C ASP A 129 -25.89 -21.44 -1.91
N GLY A 130 -26.09 -21.97 -3.11
CA GLY A 130 -26.58 -21.20 -4.26
C GLY A 130 -25.52 -20.31 -4.94
N LEU A 131 -24.25 -20.35 -4.51
CA LEU A 131 -23.16 -19.71 -5.23
C LEU A 131 -22.86 -20.46 -6.53
N ILE A 132 -22.78 -19.73 -7.64
CA ILE A 132 -22.32 -20.29 -8.92
C ILE A 132 -20.80 -20.29 -8.98
N PRO A 133 -20.06 -19.21 -8.62
CA PRO A 133 -18.61 -19.24 -8.53
C PRO A 133 -18.11 -20.14 -7.39
N ASP A 134 -16.80 -20.42 -7.37
CA ASP A 134 -16.18 -21.22 -6.31
C ASP A 134 -15.87 -20.37 -5.06
N TYR A 135 -15.42 -19.14 -5.28
CA TYR A 135 -15.21 -18.13 -4.23
C TYR A 135 -15.79 -16.79 -4.67
N VAL A 136 -16.40 -16.08 -3.72
CA VAL A 136 -16.95 -14.73 -3.94
C VAL A 136 -16.43 -13.80 -2.85
N MET A 137 -15.91 -12.65 -3.28
CA MET A 137 -15.35 -11.61 -2.41
C MET A 137 -16.16 -10.32 -2.56
N GLY A 138 -16.72 -9.87 -1.44
CA GLY A 138 -17.68 -8.78 -1.42
C GLY A 138 -19.02 -9.21 -2.00
N GLU A 139 -20.10 -8.48 -1.72
CA GLU A 139 -21.45 -8.88 -2.15
C GLU A 139 -21.63 -8.88 -3.67
N SER A 140 -20.76 -8.22 -4.44
CA SER A 140 -20.76 -8.25 -5.93
C SER A 140 -19.43 -7.79 -6.55
N SER A 141 -18.32 -7.74 -5.81
CA SER A 141 -17.09 -7.10 -6.31
C SER A 141 -16.25 -8.05 -7.17
N CYS A 142 -15.98 -9.25 -6.65
CA CYS A 142 -15.08 -10.19 -7.30
C CYS A 142 -15.57 -11.64 -7.16
N CYS A 143 -15.50 -12.40 -8.26
CA CYS A 143 -15.74 -13.83 -8.26
C CYS A 143 -14.51 -14.59 -8.76
N VAL A 144 -14.33 -15.81 -8.25
CA VAL A 144 -13.23 -16.70 -8.58
C VAL A 144 -13.76 -18.08 -8.92
N LEU A 145 -13.27 -18.62 -10.03
CA LEU A 145 -13.37 -20.03 -10.38
C LEU A 145 -12.04 -20.70 -10.07
N PHE A 146 -12.09 -21.87 -9.45
CA PHE A 146 -10.92 -22.65 -9.11
C PHE A 146 -10.75 -23.82 -10.08
N LEU A 147 -9.53 -24.02 -10.56
CA LEU A 147 -9.17 -25.12 -11.46
C LEU A 147 -7.77 -25.62 -11.11
N SER A 148 -7.50 -26.91 -11.24
CA SER A 148 -6.12 -27.41 -11.30
C SER A 148 -5.80 -27.88 -12.72
N VAL A 149 -4.53 -27.80 -13.12
CA VAL A 149 -4.09 -28.23 -14.45
C VAL A 149 -4.38 -29.72 -14.66
N ARG A 150 -4.08 -30.56 -13.67
CA ARG A 150 -4.42 -31.99 -13.68
C ARG A 150 -5.91 -32.24 -13.92
N TYR A 151 -6.76 -31.44 -13.27
CA TYR A 151 -8.21 -31.59 -13.44
C TYR A 151 -8.66 -31.15 -14.84
N HIS A 152 -8.07 -30.08 -15.38
CA HIS A 152 -8.36 -29.63 -16.74
C HIS A 152 -7.97 -30.66 -17.80
N LEU A 153 -6.82 -31.32 -17.62
CA LEU A 153 -6.38 -32.41 -18.51
C LEU A 153 -7.35 -33.59 -18.52
N LEU A 154 -8.03 -33.86 -17.40
CA LEU A 154 -9.06 -34.90 -17.32
C LEU A 154 -10.42 -34.44 -17.86
N HIS A 155 -10.75 -33.15 -17.69
CA HIS A 155 -12.04 -32.56 -18.05
C HIS A 155 -11.84 -31.20 -18.74
N ASN A 156 -11.56 -31.23 -20.03
CA ASN A 156 -11.23 -30.03 -20.81
C ASN A 156 -12.41 -29.04 -20.96
N SER A 157 -13.65 -29.52 -21.03
CA SER A 157 -14.85 -28.69 -21.17
C SER A 157 -15.28 -28.01 -19.87
N TYR A 158 -14.77 -28.49 -18.72
CA TYR A 158 -15.24 -28.06 -17.41
C TYR A 158 -15.16 -26.54 -17.22
N LEU A 159 -14.02 -25.93 -17.58
CA LEU A 159 -13.85 -24.49 -17.38
C LEU A 159 -14.84 -23.67 -18.22
N ASP A 160 -15.04 -24.05 -19.48
CA ASP A 160 -15.97 -23.36 -20.38
C ASP A 160 -17.41 -23.45 -19.86
N GLU A 161 -17.85 -24.64 -19.44
CA GLU A 161 -19.16 -24.83 -18.82
C GLU A 161 -19.35 -23.96 -17.57
N ARG A 162 -18.33 -23.92 -16.69
CA ARG A 162 -18.40 -23.12 -15.45
C ARG A 162 -18.47 -21.63 -15.74
N VAL A 163 -17.69 -21.15 -16.71
CA VAL A 163 -17.71 -19.76 -17.16
C VAL A 163 -19.07 -19.39 -17.76
N GLN A 164 -19.65 -20.29 -18.55
CA GLN A 164 -20.98 -20.09 -19.12
C GLN A 164 -22.07 -20.05 -18.03
N SER A 165 -21.98 -20.90 -17.00
CA SER A 165 -22.90 -20.83 -15.86
C SER A 165 -22.80 -19.49 -15.12
N VAL A 166 -21.58 -18.98 -14.87
CA VAL A 166 -21.42 -17.65 -14.24
C VAL A 166 -22.00 -16.54 -15.13
N ARG A 167 -21.95 -16.69 -16.45
CA ARG A 167 -22.47 -15.70 -17.40
C ARG A 167 -24.00 -15.74 -17.55
N LYS A 168 -24.60 -16.93 -17.52
CA LYS A 168 -26.04 -17.14 -17.80
C LYS A 168 -26.88 -17.16 -16.53
N ASP A 169 -26.39 -17.86 -15.51
CA ASP A 169 -27.20 -18.24 -14.35
C ASP A 169 -27.00 -17.28 -13.17
N ASP A 170 -25.92 -16.49 -13.17
CA ASP A 170 -25.63 -15.56 -12.08
C ASP A 170 -26.29 -14.19 -12.34
N PRO A 171 -27.24 -13.75 -11.49
CA PRO A 171 -27.81 -12.41 -11.59
C PRO A 171 -26.82 -11.32 -11.19
N THR A 172 -25.70 -11.68 -10.55
CA THR A 172 -24.72 -10.73 -10.01
C THR A 172 -23.69 -10.34 -11.06
N HIS A 173 -23.63 -9.06 -11.42
CA HIS A 173 -22.58 -8.55 -12.31
C HIS A 173 -21.29 -8.27 -11.55
N TYR A 174 -20.40 -9.27 -11.46
CA TYR A 174 -19.09 -9.09 -10.86
C TYR A 174 -18.20 -8.14 -11.66
N LYS A 175 -17.56 -7.19 -10.97
CA LYS A 175 -16.59 -6.26 -11.57
C LYS A 175 -15.30 -6.98 -11.97
N THR A 176 -14.80 -7.83 -11.07
CA THR A 176 -13.57 -8.61 -11.29
C THR A 176 -13.93 -10.09 -11.37
N LYS A 177 -13.45 -10.77 -12.42
CA LYS A 177 -13.72 -12.19 -12.66
C LYS A 177 -12.39 -12.90 -12.83
N LEU A 178 -12.12 -13.88 -11.98
CA LEU A 178 -10.82 -14.55 -11.92
C LEU A 178 -10.95 -16.05 -12.14
N VAL A 179 -9.98 -16.62 -12.84
CA VAL A 179 -9.72 -18.06 -12.83
C VAL A 179 -8.43 -18.26 -12.04
N LEU A 180 -8.54 -18.83 -10.85
CA LEU A 180 -7.38 -19.24 -10.04
C LEU A 180 -7.01 -20.66 -10.43
N CYS A 181 -5.91 -20.80 -11.17
CA CYS A 181 -5.43 -22.06 -11.69
C CYS A 181 -4.23 -22.57 -10.88
N PHE A 182 -4.38 -23.74 -10.26
CA PHE A 182 -3.32 -24.42 -9.54
C PHE A 182 -2.52 -25.30 -10.50
N VAL A 183 -1.22 -25.02 -10.64
CA VAL A 183 -0.29 -25.72 -11.51
C VAL A 183 0.30 -26.90 -10.74
N ASP A 184 -0.27 -28.08 -10.94
CA ASP A 184 0.05 -29.32 -10.21
C ASP A 184 0.70 -30.40 -11.07
N VAL A 185 1.09 -30.06 -12.30
CA VAL A 185 1.71 -30.94 -13.30
C VAL A 185 2.87 -30.20 -13.98
N ASP A 186 3.96 -30.89 -14.27
CA ASP A 186 5.14 -30.31 -14.93
C ASP A 186 4.90 -29.99 -16.40
N ASP A 187 4.26 -30.89 -17.15
CA ASP A 187 3.81 -30.65 -18.53
C ASP A 187 2.48 -29.90 -18.54
N ASN A 188 2.56 -28.57 -18.38
CA ASN A 188 1.40 -27.68 -18.24
C ASN A 188 1.22 -26.70 -19.40
N GLU A 189 2.16 -26.60 -20.35
CA GLU A 189 2.15 -25.55 -21.36
C GLU A 189 0.92 -25.59 -22.27
N VAL A 190 0.55 -26.77 -22.75
CA VAL A 190 -0.62 -26.95 -23.64
C VAL A 190 -1.90 -26.68 -22.89
N ALA A 191 -2.04 -27.25 -21.69
CA ALA A 191 -3.21 -27.06 -20.83
C ALA A 191 -3.39 -25.58 -20.45
N LEU A 192 -2.32 -24.90 -20.05
CA LEU A 192 -2.38 -23.48 -19.68
C LEU A 192 -2.71 -22.59 -20.88
N ARG A 193 -2.24 -22.95 -22.09
CA ARG A 193 -2.62 -22.24 -23.32
C ARG A 193 -4.13 -22.33 -23.58
N GLU A 194 -4.72 -23.50 -23.40
CA GLU A 194 -6.16 -23.73 -23.55
C GLU A 194 -6.96 -23.00 -22.46
N VAL A 195 -6.57 -23.14 -21.20
CA VAL A 195 -7.18 -22.43 -20.06
C VAL A 195 -7.13 -20.92 -20.27
N ASN A 196 -5.98 -20.38 -20.68
CA ASN A 196 -5.82 -18.95 -20.94
C ASN A 196 -6.71 -18.47 -22.09
N ARG A 197 -6.84 -19.26 -23.16
CA ARG A 197 -7.74 -18.94 -24.26
C ARG A 197 -9.19 -18.83 -23.79
N VAL A 198 -9.66 -19.79 -22.98
CA VAL A 198 -11.04 -19.77 -22.44
C VAL A 198 -11.25 -18.59 -21.50
N ALA A 199 -10.30 -18.34 -20.59
CA ALA A 199 -10.37 -17.22 -19.65
C ALA A 199 -10.42 -15.87 -20.38
N LEU A 200 -9.49 -15.64 -21.32
CA LEU A 200 -9.37 -14.40 -22.08
C LEU A 200 -10.63 -14.11 -22.91
N LEU A 201 -11.11 -15.09 -23.68
CA LEU A 201 -12.30 -14.93 -24.53
C LEU A 201 -13.58 -14.66 -23.73
N SER A 202 -13.60 -15.07 -22.46
CA SER A 202 -14.75 -14.92 -21.58
C SER A 202 -14.65 -13.70 -20.65
N GLY A 203 -13.58 -12.92 -20.76
CA GLY A 203 -13.35 -11.74 -19.91
C GLY A 203 -12.99 -12.08 -18.46
N PHE A 204 -12.41 -13.25 -18.21
CA PHE A 204 -11.81 -13.63 -16.93
C PHE A 204 -10.30 -13.41 -16.98
N THR A 205 -9.74 -12.99 -15.86
CA THR A 205 -8.28 -12.91 -15.67
C THR A 205 -7.77 -14.22 -15.09
N LEU A 206 -6.83 -14.86 -15.79
CA LEU A 206 -6.15 -16.06 -15.31
C LEU A 206 -5.05 -15.69 -14.31
N VAL A 207 -5.06 -16.34 -13.14
CA VAL A 207 -4.01 -16.23 -12.12
C VAL A 207 -3.49 -17.64 -11.85
N LEU A 208 -2.18 -17.83 -12.00
CA LEU A 208 -1.52 -19.11 -11.78
C LEU A 208 -0.96 -19.17 -10.36
N ALA A 209 -1.03 -20.35 -9.74
CA ALA A 209 -0.39 -20.62 -8.46
C ALA A 209 0.32 -21.98 -8.48
N TRP A 210 1.55 -22.05 -7.96
CA TRP A 210 2.38 -23.25 -7.86
C TRP A 210 2.37 -23.86 -6.47
N SER A 211 1.73 -23.22 -5.49
CA SER A 211 1.53 -23.78 -4.15
C SER A 211 0.17 -23.42 -3.56
N TRP A 212 -0.31 -24.24 -2.62
CA TRP A 212 -1.55 -23.96 -1.88
C TRP A 212 -1.48 -22.66 -1.07
N LEU A 213 -0.29 -22.36 -0.53
CA LEU A 213 -0.04 -21.13 0.21
C LEU A 213 -0.13 -19.90 -0.70
N GLU A 214 0.45 -19.97 -1.89
CA GLU A 214 0.38 -18.92 -2.88
C GLU A 214 -1.06 -18.69 -3.36
N ALA A 215 -1.79 -19.75 -3.69
CA ALA A 215 -3.20 -19.66 -4.08
C ALA A 215 -4.05 -18.98 -2.99
N ALA A 216 -3.84 -19.35 -1.73
CA ALA A 216 -4.51 -18.73 -0.58
C ALA A 216 -4.12 -17.24 -0.42
N ARG A 217 -2.83 -16.91 -0.58
CA ARG A 217 -2.33 -15.52 -0.53
C ARG A 217 -2.93 -14.64 -1.61
N TYR A 218 -3.15 -15.16 -2.82
CA TYR A 218 -3.86 -14.42 -3.86
C TYR A 218 -5.29 -14.11 -3.46
N LEU A 219 -6.05 -15.09 -2.96
CA LEU A 219 -7.41 -14.84 -2.47
C LEU A 219 -7.45 -13.81 -1.34
N GLU A 220 -6.56 -13.92 -0.36
CA GLU A 220 -6.43 -12.95 0.74
C GLU A 220 -6.14 -11.54 0.20
N THR A 221 -5.26 -11.44 -0.80
CA THR A 221 -4.90 -10.17 -1.41
C THR A 221 -6.07 -9.56 -2.18
N PHE A 222 -6.77 -10.34 -3.00
CA PHE A 222 -7.96 -9.83 -3.70
C PHE A 222 -9.03 -9.35 -2.73
N LYS A 223 -9.23 -10.05 -1.61
CA LYS A 223 -10.16 -9.60 -0.57
C LYS A 223 -9.69 -8.30 0.10
N ALA A 224 -8.41 -8.20 0.44
CA ALA A 224 -7.86 -7.01 1.10
C ALA A 224 -7.84 -5.76 0.19
N TYR A 225 -7.93 -5.92 -1.13
CA TYR A 225 -7.90 -4.84 -2.11
C TYR A 225 -9.25 -4.56 -2.78
N GLU A 226 -10.33 -5.26 -2.41
CA GLU A 226 -11.64 -5.12 -3.06
C GLU A 226 -12.23 -3.70 -2.98
N ASN A 227 -11.92 -2.96 -1.91
CA ASN A 227 -12.42 -1.61 -1.63
C ASN A 227 -11.32 -0.53 -1.73
N LYS A 228 -10.08 -0.90 -2.10
CA LYS A 228 -8.96 0.05 -2.16
C LYS A 228 -8.99 0.83 -3.46
N SER A 229 -8.84 2.15 -3.37
CA SER A 229 -8.78 3.04 -4.54
C SER A 229 -7.48 2.84 -5.35
N ALA A 230 -7.55 3.09 -6.65
CA ALA A 230 -6.40 3.16 -7.56
C ALA A 230 -5.37 4.22 -7.17
N THR A 231 -5.69 5.13 -6.23
CA THR A 231 -4.75 6.12 -5.68
C THR A 231 -3.48 5.48 -5.12
N ILE A 232 -3.53 4.22 -4.66
CA ILE A 232 -2.35 3.50 -4.16
C ILE A 232 -1.30 3.26 -5.25
N ILE A 233 -1.73 3.07 -6.50
CA ILE A 233 -0.86 2.78 -7.66
C ILE A 233 -0.38 4.08 -8.32
N LYS A 234 -1.06 5.20 -8.06
CA LYS A 234 -0.71 6.49 -8.64
C LYS A 234 0.69 6.89 -8.16
N GLU A 235 1.53 7.31 -9.11
CA GLU A 235 2.83 7.88 -8.82
C GLU A 235 2.69 9.03 -7.82
N LYS A 236 3.39 8.91 -6.68
CA LYS A 236 3.49 9.98 -5.71
C LYS A 236 4.55 10.94 -6.22
N VAL A 237 4.14 11.89 -7.05
CA VAL A 237 5.02 12.99 -7.45
C VAL A 237 5.34 13.78 -6.19
N GLU A 238 6.58 13.72 -5.74
CA GLU A 238 7.05 14.51 -4.61
C GLU A 238 6.83 15.99 -4.93
N ALA A 239 6.15 16.74 -4.04
CA ALA A 239 5.76 18.11 -4.31
C ALA A 239 6.96 19.07 -4.35
N GLU A 240 8.04 18.70 -3.66
CA GLU A 240 9.25 19.50 -3.51
C GLU A 240 10.04 19.65 -4.82
N PHE A 241 10.70 20.79 -4.96
CA PHE A 241 11.44 21.14 -6.19
C PHE A 241 12.67 20.26 -6.40
N LEU A 242 13.44 19.98 -5.35
CA LEU A 242 14.71 19.27 -5.45
C LEU A 242 14.56 17.81 -5.94
N PRO A 243 13.56 17.02 -5.48
CA PRO A 243 13.28 15.71 -6.05
C PRO A 243 12.91 15.74 -7.53
N LYS A 244 12.06 16.68 -7.94
CA LYS A 244 11.70 16.86 -9.36
C LYS A 244 12.92 17.22 -10.22
N ALA A 245 13.77 18.11 -9.72
CA ALA A 245 14.97 18.50 -10.43
C ALA A 245 15.99 17.35 -10.49
N ASN A 246 16.09 16.53 -9.44
CA ASN A 246 16.87 15.29 -9.46
C ASN A 246 16.35 14.34 -10.53
N ASP A 247 15.05 14.07 -10.58
CA ASP A 247 14.46 13.14 -11.56
C ASP A 247 14.71 13.62 -13.01
N VAL A 248 14.47 14.90 -13.28
CA VAL A 248 14.70 15.51 -14.60
C VAL A 248 16.18 15.49 -14.99
N LEU A 249 17.10 15.92 -14.12
CA LEU A 249 18.50 16.07 -14.49
C LEU A 249 19.28 14.75 -14.44
N THR A 250 18.88 13.79 -13.61
CA THR A 250 19.48 12.44 -13.59
C THR A 250 18.98 11.54 -14.73
N SER A 251 17.99 11.97 -15.51
CA SER A 251 17.66 11.33 -16.80
C SER A 251 18.86 11.34 -17.76
N ILE A 252 19.77 12.31 -17.61
CA ILE A 252 21.04 12.38 -18.32
C ILE A 252 22.00 11.38 -17.66
N ARG A 253 22.34 10.30 -18.38
CA ARG A 253 23.12 9.16 -17.87
C ARG A 253 24.42 9.53 -17.12
N SER A 254 25.04 10.67 -17.43
CA SER A 254 26.28 11.12 -16.79
C SER A 254 26.09 11.94 -15.50
N VAL A 255 24.87 12.34 -15.17
CA VAL A 255 24.57 13.29 -14.10
C VAL A 255 24.04 12.53 -12.89
N ASN A 256 24.71 12.70 -11.74
CA ASN A 256 24.29 12.11 -10.48
C ASN A 256 23.52 13.11 -9.61
N LYS A 257 22.81 12.61 -8.58
CA LYS A 257 22.10 13.46 -7.61
C LYS A 257 23.00 14.52 -6.95
N THR A 258 24.25 14.18 -6.67
CA THR A 258 25.25 15.14 -6.13
C THR A 258 25.56 16.25 -7.13
N ASP A 259 25.64 15.93 -8.41
CA ASP A 259 25.87 16.93 -9.46
C ASP A 259 24.67 17.87 -9.58
N VAL A 260 23.45 17.34 -9.47
CA VAL A 260 22.22 18.16 -9.49
C VAL A 260 22.22 19.18 -8.36
N VAL A 261 22.58 18.78 -7.14
CA VAL A 261 22.68 19.71 -6.02
C VAL A 261 23.71 20.80 -6.29
N THR A 262 24.90 20.44 -6.80
CA THR A 262 25.94 21.41 -7.17
C THR A 262 25.46 22.38 -8.26
N LEU A 263 24.89 21.85 -9.35
CA LEU A 263 24.42 22.63 -10.49
C LEU A 263 23.29 23.59 -10.08
N LEU A 264 22.32 23.13 -9.29
CA LEU A 264 21.24 23.98 -8.79
C LEU A 264 21.75 25.02 -7.79
N SER A 265 22.79 24.70 -7.00
CA SER A 265 23.40 25.66 -6.08
C SER A 265 24.17 26.76 -6.82
N THR A 266 24.80 26.43 -7.96
CA THR A 266 25.55 27.41 -8.77
C THR A 266 24.62 28.26 -9.66
N PHE A 267 23.67 27.65 -10.36
CA PHE A 267 22.85 28.35 -11.36
C PHE A 267 21.46 28.77 -10.84
N GLY A 268 21.05 28.28 -9.67
CA GLY A 268 19.79 28.60 -8.99
C GLY A 268 18.53 28.02 -9.63
N THR A 269 18.40 28.16 -10.96
CA THR A 269 17.23 27.73 -11.73
C THR A 269 17.63 26.76 -12.84
N VAL A 270 16.71 25.85 -13.19
CA VAL A 270 16.91 24.94 -14.34
C VAL A 270 17.07 25.74 -15.64
N LYS A 271 16.36 26.86 -15.78
CA LYS A 271 16.53 27.78 -16.92
C LYS A 271 17.94 28.36 -16.98
N GLY A 272 18.51 28.76 -15.83
CA GLY A 272 19.89 29.23 -15.75
C GLY A 272 20.87 28.15 -16.16
N LEU A 273 20.67 26.92 -15.68
CA LEU A 273 21.48 25.76 -16.04
C LEU A 273 21.43 25.44 -17.55
N MET A 274 20.25 25.46 -18.17
CA MET A 274 20.10 25.13 -19.60
C MET A 274 20.70 26.20 -20.55
N ASN A 275 20.82 27.45 -20.10
CA ASN A 275 21.43 28.53 -20.87
C ASN A 275 22.92 28.74 -20.55
N ALA A 276 23.49 27.95 -19.63
CA ALA A 276 24.88 28.09 -19.22
C ALA A 276 25.84 27.72 -20.35
N SER A 277 26.96 28.44 -20.44
CA SER A 277 28.03 28.16 -21.39
C SER A 277 28.88 26.95 -20.95
N MET A 278 29.66 26.40 -21.87
CA MET A 278 30.60 25.30 -21.57
C MET A 278 31.60 25.69 -20.48
N GLU A 279 32.03 26.95 -20.47
CA GLU A 279 33.00 27.47 -19.51
C GLU A 279 32.40 27.55 -18.11
N GLU A 280 31.18 28.08 -17.97
CA GLU A 280 30.48 28.16 -16.68
C GLU A 280 30.18 26.79 -16.09
N LEU A 281 29.75 25.83 -16.91
CA LEU A 281 29.52 24.45 -16.49
C LEU A 281 30.81 23.74 -16.05
N SER A 282 31.96 24.12 -16.61
CA SER A 282 33.27 23.57 -16.26
C SER A 282 33.81 24.09 -14.93
N LEU A 283 33.31 25.24 -14.45
CA LEU A 283 33.68 25.81 -13.14
C LEU A 283 32.97 25.11 -11.98
N CYS A 284 31.93 24.31 -12.24
CA CYS A 284 31.20 23.58 -11.20
C CYS A 284 32.03 22.43 -10.62
N PRO A 285 32.17 22.35 -9.28
CA PRO A 285 32.97 21.29 -8.64
C PRO A 285 32.36 19.91 -8.89
N GLY A 286 33.18 18.96 -9.37
CA GLY A 286 32.75 17.58 -9.64
C GLY A 286 32.08 17.36 -11.00
N VAL A 287 31.88 18.42 -11.79
CA VAL A 287 31.33 18.36 -13.15
C VAL A 287 32.46 18.30 -14.17
N GLY A 288 32.95 17.09 -14.45
CA GLY A 288 34.03 16.88 -15.42
C GLY A 288 33.61 17.14 -16.87
N ALA A 289 34.57 17.32 -17.77
CA ALA A 289 34.35 17.63 -19.19
C ALA A 289 33.37 16.69 -19.92
N LYS A 290 33.34 15.41 -19.54
CA LYS A 290 32.38 14.43 -20.08
C LYS A 290 30.93 14.80 -19.70
N LYS A 291 30.68 15.16 -18.44
CA LYS A 291 29.36 15.57 -17.95
C LYS A 291 28.93 16.88 -18.61
N VAL A 292 29.85 17.84 -18.71
CA VAL A 292 29.61 19.14 -19.36
C VAL A 292 29.19 18.94 -20.83
N ARG A 293 29.95 18.16 -21.60
CA ARG A 293 29.61 17.87 -23.01
C ARG A 293 28.23 17.24 -23.14
N GLN A 294 27.94 16.24 -22.31
CA GLN A 294 26.69 15.51 -22.39
C GLN A 294 25.49 16.36 -21.95
N LEU A 295 25.65 17.26 -20.98
CA LEU A 295 24.66 18.26 -20.59
C LEU A 295 24.36 19.21 -21.75
N LEU A 296 25.40 19.79 -22.35
CA LEU A 296 25.28 20.72 -23.48
C LEU A 296 24.63 20.08 -24.70
N GLU A 297 25.09 18.87 -25.06
CA GLU A 297 24.50 18.07 -26.13
C GLU A 297 23.02 17.83 -25.83
N THR A 298 22.66 17.36 -24.63
CA THR A 298 21.25 17.12 -24.28
C THR A 298 20.38 18.39 -24.33
N PHE A 299 20.92 19.55 -23.95
CA PHE A 299 20.16 20.80 -23.92
C PHE A 299 20.02 21.48 -25.29
N GLN A 300 20.98 21.28 -26.19
CA GLN A 300 21.08 22.03 -27.45
C GLN A 300 20.89 21.16 -28.69
N GLU A 301 20.90 19.83 -28.56
CA GLU A 301 20.69 18.92 -29.68
C GLU A 301 19.28 19.13 -30.28
N PRO A 302 19.17 19.32 -31.61
CA PRO A 302 17.88 19.45 -32.25
C PRO A 302 17.11 18.13 -32.21
N PHE A 303 15.81 18.18 -31.92
CA PHE A 303 14.94 17.00 -31.87
C PHE A 303 14.82 16.25 -33.21
N THR A 304 15.19 16.88 -34.33
CA THR A 304 15.19 16.27 -35.66
C THR A 304 16.62 16.17 -36.17
N LYS A 305 16.95 15.01 -36.75
CA LYS A 305 18.18 14.88 -37.52
C LYS A 305 18.05 15.78 -38.73
N GLN A 306 18.87 16.82 -38.80
CA GLN A 306 18.98 17.57 -40.05
C GLN A 306 19.58 16.61 -41.08
N LEU A 307 18.72 16.14 -42.00
CA LEU A 307 19.17 15.41 -43.19
C LEU A 307 20.12 16.35 -43.94
N THR A 308 21.40 16.04 -43.86
CA THR A 308 22.46 16.65 -44.68
C THR A 308 22.99 15.58 -45.61
#